data_AF-A0A6P1D0R1-F1
#
_entry.id   AF-A0A6P1D0R1-F1
#
_cell.length_a   1.000
_cell.length_b   1.000
_cell.length_c   1.000
_cell.angle_alpha   90.00
_cell.angle_beta   90.00
_cell.angle_gamma   90.00
#
_symmetry.space_group_name_H-M   'P 1'
#
loop_
_entity.id
_entity.type
_entity.pdbx_description
1 polymer ?
#
loop_
_entity_poly.entity_id
_entity_poly.type
_entity_poly.pdbx_seq_one_letter_code
_entity_poly.pdbx_strand_id
1 'polypeptide(L)'
;MSMARRERLALADAMIAAGPDASTLCGEWTVRDLAAHLVVRERRPDAAPGILIKQFAGHLDRVQAAAAQRPFPDLIDEVRSGPPWWSPLRPVDSVVNLSEMFIHHEDVRRAGDEWDPRELSAADQDQLWKLLTRTARMSYRNCPVTVVLEALDGRRVTAGAGDDEVVLRGEPAELLLHAFGRDQVRIEASGEPIAVEVALTCDRSV
;
A
#
# COMPACT_ATOMS: atom_id res chain seq x y z
N MET A 1 14.42 12.14 10.52
CA MET A 1 13.44 12.17 9.39
C MET A 1 12.40 11.10 9.64
N SER A 2 11.11 11.36 9.43
CA SER A 2 10.06 10.34 9.61
C SER A 2 10.21 9.20 8.60
N MET A 3 9.69 8.01 8.92
CA MET A 3 9.68 6.88 8.00
C MET A 3 8.98 7.24 6.69
N ALA A 4 7.77 7.81 6.74
CA ALA A 4 7.04 8.23 5.54
C ALA A 4 7.83 9.17 4.62
N ARG A 5 8.65 10.08 5.18
CA ARG A 5 9.51 10.96 4.38
C ARG A 5 10.70 10.22 3.79
N ARG A 6 11.29 9.23 4.49
CA ARG A 6 12.33 8.36 3.93
C ARG A 6 11.77 7.54 2.76
N GLU A 7 10.62 6.91 2.97
CA GLU A 7 9.92 6.12 1.95
C GLU A 7 9.58 6.95 0.71
N ARG A 8 9.09 8.18 0.89
CA ARG A 8 8.81 9.08 -0.24
C ARG A 8 10.03 9.36 -1.11
N LEU A 9 11.17 9.66 -0.49
CA LEU A 9 12.40 9.96 -1.22
C LEU A 9 12.89 8.71 -1.96
N ALA A 10 12.91 7.56 -1.27
CA ALA A 10 13.32 6.30 -1.85
C ALA A 10 12.37 5.83 -2.98
N LEU A 11 11.06 6.05 -2.83
CA LEU A 11 10.08 5.79 -3.88
C LEU A 11 10.36 6.63 -5.12
N ALA A 12 10.61 7.94 -4.96
CA ALA A 12 10.95 8.79 -6.10
C ALA A 12 12.22 8.32 -6.81
N ASP A 13 13.25 7.88 -6.07
CA ASP A 13 14.47 7.30 -6.64
C ASP A 13 14.17 5.96 -7.37
N ALA A 14 13.34 5.09 -6.79
CA ALA A 14 12.93 3.83 -7.39
C ALA A 14 12.11 4.02 -8.68
N MET A 15 11.20 4.98 -8.70
CA MET A 15 10.42 5.33 -9.89
C MET A 15 11.32 5.83 -11.04
N ILE A 16 12.34 6.64 -10.73
CA ILE A 16 13.33 7.06 -11.73
C ILE A 16 14.09 5.85 -12.28
N ALA A 17 14.56 4.97 -11.40
CA ALA A 17 15.34 3.80 -11.77
C ALA A 17 14.55 2.81 -12.64
N ALA A 18 13.28 2.59 -12.32
CA ALA A 18 12.39 1.71 -13.08
C ALA A 18 11.97 2.33 -14.43
N GLY A 19 11.80 3.65 -14.48
CA GLY A 19 11.30 4.36 -15.65
C GLY A 19 9.76 4.38 -15.71
N PRO A 20 9.18 5.28 -16.53
CA PRO A 20 7.75 5.59 -16.51
C PRO A 20 6.84 4.43 -16.94
N ASP A 21 7.31 3.57 -17.84
CA ASP A 21 6.50 2.53 -18.48
C ASP A 21 6.64 1.15 -17.80
N ALA A 22 7.44 1.06 -16.72
CA ALA A 22 7.59 -0.16 -15.96
C ALA A 22 6.29 -0.53 -15.23
N SER A 23 6.06 -1.83 -15.05
CA SER A 23 4.93 -2.37 -14.29
C SER A 23 5.04 -2.00 -12.80
N THR A 24 3.90 -2.05 -12.12
CA THR A 24 3.80 -1.97 -10.66
C THR A 24 2.96 -3.13 -10.14
N LEU A 25 2.90 -3.33 -8.82
CA LEU A 25 1.93 -4.26 -8.22
C LEU A 25 0.50 -3.70 -8.17
N CYS A 26 0.24 -2.50 -8.70
CA CYS A 26 -1.08 -1.88 -8.75
C CYS A 26 -1.88 -2.32 -10.00
N GLY A 27 -1.88 -3.61 -10.31
CA GLY A 27 -2.54 -4.15 -11.51
C GLY A 27 -1.93 -3.58 -12.79
N GLU A 28 -2.77 -3.02 -13.67
CA GLU A 28 -2.35 -2.50 -14.98
C GLU A 28 -1.62 -1.15 -14.91
N TRP A 29 -1.38 -0.60 -13.72
CA TRP A 29 -0.71 0.70 -13.57
C TRP A 29 0.78 0.59 -13.85
N THR A 30 1.24 1.50 -14.71
CA THR A 30 2.66 1.78 -14.86
C THR A 30 3.18 2.65 -13.70
N VAL A 31 4.49 2.77 -13.59
CA VAL A 31 5.14 3.70 -12.65
C VAL A 31 4.65 5.14 -12.87
N ARG A 32 4.39 5.56 -14.11
CA ARG A 32 3.81 6.87 -14.44
C ARG A 32 2.40 7.03 -13.87
N ASP A 33 1.55 6.01 -14.01
CA ASP A 33 0.19 6.05 -13.49
C ASP A 33 0.19 6.15 -11.96
N LEU A 34 1.08 5.38 -11.32
CA LEU A 34 1.29 5.44 -9.87
C LEU A 34 1.82 6.82 -9.41
N ALA A 35 2.75 7.43 -10.15
CA ALA A 35 3.22 8.77 -9.86
C ALA A 35 2.10 9.81 -10.01
N ALA A 36 1.30 9.70 -11.06
CA ALA A 36 0.14 10.56 -11.29
C ALA A 36 -0.90 10.42 -10.17
N HIS A 37 -1.17 9.20 -9.69
CA HIS A 37 -2.04 8.92 -8.56
C HIS A 37 -1.60 9.68 -7.30
N LEU A 38 -0.33 9.54 -6.91
CA LEU A 38 0.24 10.20 -5.74
C LEU A 38 0.15 11.73 -5.83
N VAL A 39 0.45 12.28 -7.00
CA VAL A 39 0.35 13.72 -7.29
C VAL A 39 -1.08 14.22 -7.15
N VAL A 40 -2.04 13.54 -7.80
CA VAL A 40 -3.46 13.91 -7.80
C VAL A 40 -4.02 13.86 -6.39
N ARG A 41 -3.76 12.78 -5.66
CA ARG A 41 -4.20 12.61 -4.27
C ARG A 41 -3.78 13.78 -3.38
N GLU A 42 -2.58 14.31 -3.57
CA GLU A 42 -2.04 15.41 -2.76
C GLU A 42 -2.42 16.82 -3.22
N ARG A 43 -2.77 17.00 -4.50
CA ARG A 43 -2.90 18.33 -5.13
C ARG A 43 -4.27 18.59 -5.77
N ARG A 44 -5.17 17.61 -5.78
CA ARG A 44 -6.50 17.72 -6.41
C ARG A 44 -7.60 17.48 -5.36
N PRO A 45 -7.84 18.47 -4.47
CA PRO A 45 -8.93 18.37 -3.51
C PRO A 45 -10.30 18.21 -4.19
N ASP A 46 -10.44 18.67 -5.44
CA ASP A 46 -11.62 18.47 -6.27
C ASP A 46 -11.83 17.01 -6.72
N ALA A 47 -10.76 16.21 -6.78
CA ALA A 47 -10.81 14.79 -7.17
C ALA A 47 -10.83 13.84 -5.97
N ALA A 48 -10.43 14.30 -4.78
CA ALA A 48 -10.37 13.51 -3.55
C ALA A 48 -11.69 12.78 -3.19
N PRO A 49 -12.91 13.32 -3.43
CA PRO A 49 -14.14 12.59 -3.18
C PRO A 49 -14.25 11.29 -3.98
N GLY A 50 -13.66 11.21 -5.17
CA GLY A 50 -13.66 10.00 -6.01
C GLY A 50 -12.93 8.82 -5.40
N ILE A 51 -12.05 9.05 -4.41
CA ILE A 51 -11.36 7.98 -3.67
C ILE A 51 -12.35 7.18 -2.81
N LEU A 52 -13.35 7.86 -2.25
CA LEU A 52 -14.30 7.25 -1.30
C LEU A 52 -15.71 7.08 -1.87
N ILE A 53 -16.10 7.90 -2.86
CA ILE A 53 -17.44 7.99 -3.40
C ILE A 53 -17.41 7.56 -4.87
N LYS A 54 -17.91 6.35 -5.13
CA LYS A 54 -17.89 5.70 -6.46
C LYS A 54 -18.46 6.56 -7.58
N GLN A 55 -19.46 7.40 -7.30
CA GLN A 55 -20.06 8.31 -8.29
C GLN A 55 -19.08 9.35 -8.83
N PHE A 56 -18.03 9.68 -8.08
CA PHE A 56 -16.97 10.62 -8.50
C PHE A 56 -15.72 9.92 -9.05
N ALA A 57 -15.70 8.57 -9.09
CA ALA A 57 -14.56 7.80 -9.59
C ALA A 57 -14.20 8.20 -11.04
N GLY A 58 -15.19 8.38 -11.91
CA GLY A 58 -14.94 8.82 -13.29
C GLY A 58 -14.35 10.23 -13.44
N HIS A 59 -14.50 11.13 -12.44
CA HIS A 59 -13.76 12.40 -12.43
C HIS A 59 -12.31 12.17 -11.98
N LEU A 60 -12.12 11.37 -10.92
CA LEU A 60 -10.79 11.00 -10.44
C LEU A 60 -9.96 10.31 -11.54
N ASP A 61 -10.54 9.37 -12.27
CA ASP A 61 -9.88 8.66 -13.38
C ASP A 61 -9.43 9.61 -14.48
N ARG A 62 -10.31 10.54 -14.89
CA ARG A 62 -9.97 11.57 -15.88
C ARG A 62 -8.84 12.48 -15.41
N VAL A 63 -8.85 12.85 -14.14
CA VAL A 63 -7.82 13.70 -13.54
C VAL A 63 -6.48 12.98 -13.44
N GLN A 64 -6.48 11.70 -13.05
CA GLN A 64 -5.28 10.85 -13.02
C GLN A 64 -4.73 10.64 -14.43
N ALA A 65 -5.57 10.30 -15.40
CA ALA A 65 -5.17 10.13 -16.80
C ALA A 65 -4.56 11.41 -17.37
N ALA A 66 -5.14 12.58 -17.08
CA ALA A 66 -4.58 13.87 -17.49
C ALA A 66 -3.23 14.17 -16.81
N ALA A 67 -3.09 13.83 -15.53
CA ALA A 67 -1.83 13.99 -14.81
C ALA A 67 -0.73 13.06 -15.38
N ALA A 68 -1.07 11.83 -15.76
CA ALA A 68 -0.13 10.88 -16.37
C ALA A 68 0.46 11.39 -17.70
N GLN A 69 -0.25 12.24 -18.44
CA GLN A 69 0.25 12.86 -19.69
C GLN A 69 1.32 13.94 -19.47
N ARG A 70 1.57 14.35 -18.22
CA ARG A 70 2.60 15.35 -17.91
C ARG A 70 4.02 14.77 -18.07
N PRO A 71 5.04 15.63 -18.21
CA PRO A 71 6.42 15.18 -18.19
C PRO A 71 6.70 14.37 -16.92
N PHE A 72 7.24 13.15 -17.09
CA PHE A 72 7.50 12.24 -15.97
C PHE A 72 8.43 12.85 -14.91
N PRO A 73 9.52 13.57 -15.26
CA PRO A 73 10.36 14.24 -14.27
C PRO A 73 9.57 15.19 -13.35
N ASP A 74 8.61 15.95 -13.89
CA ASP A 74 7.78 16.86 -13.11
C ASP A 74 6.91 16.11 -12.10
N LEU A 75 6.36 14.95 -12.49
CA LEU A 75 5.59 14.09 -11.58
C LEU A 75 6.47 13.59 -10.44
N ILE A 76 7.70 13.15 -10.75
CA ILE A 76 8.62 12.65 -9.72
C ILE A 76 9.06 13.76 -8.77
N ASP A 77 9.34 14.96 -9.25
CA ASP A 77 9.69 16.10 -8.40
C ASP A 77 8.54 16.48 -7.47
N GLU A 78 7.29 16.38 -7.93
CA GLU A 78 6.10 16.58 -7.11
C GLU A 78 5.92 15.48 -6.06
N VAL A 79 6.11 14.20 -6.43
CA VAL A 79 6.10 13.09 -5.45
C VAL A 79 7.19 13.31 -4.40
N ARG A 80 8.41 13.64 -4.82
CA ARG A 80 9.58 13.84 -3.95
C ARG A 80 9.36 15.01 -2.98
N SER A 81 8.79 16.12 -3.45
CA SER A 81 8.54 17.32 -2.64
C SER A 81 7.37 17.17 -1.67
N GLY A 82 6.43 16.27 -1.97
CA GLY A 82 5.26 16.00 -1.14
C GLY A 82 4.18 17.08 -1.23
N PRO A 83 3.12 17.01 -0.41
CA PRO A 83 1.94 17.85 -0.60
C PRO A 83 2.25 19.34 -0.42
N PRO A 84 1.66 20.23 -1.24
CA PRO A 84 1.85 21.67 -1.09
C PRO A 84 1.27 22.17 0.24
N TRP A 85 1.67 23.38 0.65
CA TRP A 85 1.32 23.94 1.96
C TRP A 85 -0.20 24.06 2.20
N TRP A 86 -0.98 24.21 1.13
CA TRP A 86 -2.45 24.33 1.14
C TRP A 86 -3.18 22.99 1.02
N SER A 87 -2.47 21.87 0.81
CA SER A 87 -3.09 20.57 0.65
C SER A 87 -3.86 20.15 1.91
N PRO A 88 -5.12 19.68 1.78
CA PRO A 88 -5.85 19.09 2.90
C PRO A 88 -5.15 17.88 3.51
N LEU A 89 -4.24 17.24 2.76
CA LEU A 89 -3.44 16.10 3.24
C LEU A 89 -2.20 16.52 4.04
N ARG A 90 -1.83 17.80 4.04
CA ARG A 90 -0.71 18.28 4.84
C ARG A 90 -0.93 18.11 6.36
N PRO A 91 -2.14 18.36 6.92
CA PRO A 91 -2.46 18.02 8.30
C PRO A 91 -2.91 16.56 8.51
N VAL A 92 -2.99 15.73 7.47
CA VAL A 92 -3.46 14.34 7.61
C VAL A 92 -2.48 13.50 8.40
N ASP A 93 -3.06 12.54 9.13
CA ASP A 93 -2.37 11.60 9.99
C ASP A 93 -1.13 11.01 9.30
N SER A 94 0.01 11.11 9.99
CA SER A 94 1.27 10.44 9.66
C SER A 94 1.10 8.97 9.23
N VAL A 95 0.05 8.31 9.73
CA VAL A 95 -0.31 6.91 9.45
C VAL A 95 -0.78 6.71 8.01
N VAL A 96 -1.66 7.57 7.49
CA VAL A 96 -2.16 7.47 6.11
C VAL A 96 -1.04 7.81 5.12
N ASN A 97 -0.21 8.81 5.44
CA ASN A 97 0.94 9.12 4.60
C ASN A 97 2.00 8.00 4.64
N LEU A 98 2.17 7.32 5.78
CA LEU A 98 3.09 6.19 5.89
C LEU A 98 2.65 4.99 5.05
N SER A 99 1.37 4.60 5.12
CA SER A 99 0.87 3.48 4.32
C SER A 99 1.10 3.70 2.84
N GLU A 100 0.73 4.87 2.33
CA GLU A 100 0.85 5.23 0.91
C GLU A 100 2.30 5.22 0.44
N MET A 101 3.21 5.84 1.20
CA MET A 101 4.61 5.90 0.79
C MET A 101 5.30 4.53 0.89
N PHE A 102 5.02 3.75 1.93
CA PHE A 102 5.63 2.44 2.10
C PHE A 102 5.11 1.43 1.07
N ILE A 103 3.79 1.30 0.93
CA ILE A 103 3.16 0.32 0.04
C ILE A 103 3.55 0.60 -1.41
N HIS A 104 3.40 1.85 -1.86
CA HIS A 104 3.71 2.18 -3.25
C HIS A 104 5.20 2.14 -3.58
N HIS A 105 6.08 2.32 -2.58
CA HIS A 105 7.50 2.03 -2.75
C HIS A 105 7.74 0.55 -3.03
N GLU A 106 7.08 -0.34 -2.28
CA GLU A 106 7.18 -1.77 -2.51
C GLU A 106 6.47 -2.20 -3.81
N ASP A 107 5.40 -1.51 -4.23
CA ASP A 107 4.74 -1.78 -5.52
C ASP A 107 5.66 -1.55 -6.71
N VAL A 108 6.58 -0.58 -6.64
CA VAL A 108 7.59 -0.35 -7.68
C VAL A 108 8.73 -1.35 -7.55
N ARG A 109 9.22 -1.59 -6.33
CA ARG A 109 10.39 -2.46 -6.09
C ARG A 109 10.12 -3.94 -6.40
N ARG A 110 8.89 -4.41 -6.17
CA ARG A 110 8.53 -5.83 -6.24
C ARG A 110 7.81 -6.24 -7.54
N ALA A 111 7.65 -5.32 -8.49
CA ALA A 111 6.91 -5.59 -9.73
C ALA A 111 7.67 -6.43 -10.77
N GLY A 112 8.96 -6.66 -10.57
CA GLY A 112 9.76 -7.57 -11.40
C GLY A 112 9.60 -9.04 -11.01
N ASP A 113 10.06 -9.94 -11.88
CA ASP A 113 10.04 -11.39 -11.64
C ASP A 113 10.91 -11.80 -10.44
N GLU A 114 12.01 -11.08 -10.24
CA GLU A 114 12.89 -11.22 -9.08
C GLU A 114 12.63 -10.09 -8.09
N TRP A 115 12.16 -10.45 -6.90
CA TRP A 115 11.96 -9.52 -5.80
C TRP A 115 12.31 -10.19 -4.47
N ASP A 116 12.80 -9.38 -3.53
CA ASP A 116 13.02 -9.79 -2.16
C ASP A 116 12.60 -8.70 -1.17
N PRO A 117 12.13 -9.10 0.03
CA PRO A 117 11.93 -8.16 1.13
C PRO A 117 13.22 -7.43 1.44
N ARG A 118 13.10 -6.16 1.83
CA ARG A 118 14.23 -5.42 2.39
C ARG A 118 14.26 -5.56 3.90
N GLU A 119 15.46 -5.46 4.45
CA GLU A 119 15.62 -5.34 5.90
C GLU A 119 15.16 -3.96 6.37
N LEU A 120 14.27 -3.95 7.36
CA LEU A 120 13.79 -2.75 8.03
C LEU A 120 14.31 -2.73 9.47
N SER A 121 14.49 -1.53 10.01
CA SER A 121 14.79 -1.39 11.44
C SER A 121 13.61 -1.87 12.28
N ALA A 122 13.87 -2.37 13.49
CA ALA A 122 12.80 -2.76 14.42
C ALA A 122 11.81 -1.60 14.69
N ALA A 123 12.30 -0.36 14.73
CA ALA A 123 11.46 0.83 14.92
C ALA A 123 10.52 1.11 13.72
N ASP A 124 10.92 0.72 12.51
CA ASP A 124 10.06 0.83 11.32
C ASP A 124 9.04 -0.31 11.30
N GLN A 125 9.47 -1.55 11.59
CA GLN A 125 8.56 -2.68 11.76
C GLN A 125 7.47 -2.39 12.80
N ASP A 126 7.82 -1.74 13.92
CA ASP A 126 6.86 -1.33 14.95
C ASP A 126 5.85 -0.28 14.47
N GLN A 127 6.25 0.63 13.59
CA GLN A 127 5.32 1.60 12.99
C GLN A 127 4.35 0.90 12.03
N LEU A 128 4.85 -0.03 11.21
CA LEU A 128 4.03 -0.81 10.30
C LEU A 128 3.08 -1.76 11.04
N TRP A 129 3.51 -2.35 12.15
CA TRP A 129 2.65 -3.17 13.02
C TRP A 129 1.47 -2.37 13.60
N LYS A 130 1.72 -1.13 14.05
CA LYS A 130 0.67 -0.23 14.55
C LYS A 130 -0.33 0.13 13.46
N LEU A 131 0.15 0.37 12.23
CA LEU A 131 -0.69 0.61 11.07
C LEU A 131 -1.53 -0.63 10.75
N LEU A 132 -0.91 -1.81 10.64
CA LEU A 132 -1.57 -3.09 10.39
C LEU A 132 -2.68 -3.35 11.41
N THR A 133 -2.41 -3.17 12.70
CA THR A 133 -3.41 -3.39 13.77
C THR A 133 -4.65 -2.51 13.59
N ARG A 134 -4.49 -1.29 13.05
CA ARG A 134 -5.60 -0.35 12.81
C ARG A 134 -6.40 -0.71 11.56
N THR A 135 -5.76 -1.27 10.54
CA THR A 135 -6.39 -1.52 9.23
C THR A 135 -6.85 -2.97 9.05
N ALA A 136 -6.29 -3.94 9.78
CA ALA A 136 -6.54 -5.37 9.58
C ALA A 136 -8.02 -5.74 9.54
N ARG A 137 -8.83 -5.23 10.47
CA ARG A 137 -10.28 -5.51 10.48
C ARG A 137 -11.00 -5.01 9.23
N MET A 138 -10.58 -3.88 8.68
CA MET A 138 -11.13 -3.34 7.44
C MET A 138 -10.65 -4.15 6.24
N SER A 139 -9.35 -4.43 6.18
CA SER A 139 -8.71 -5.22 5.12
C SER A 139 -9.33 -6.61 4.95
N TYR A 140 -9.59 -7.32 6.05
CA TYR A 140 -10.13 -8.68 6.01
C TYR A 140 -11.64 -8.74 6.26
N ARG A 141 -12.38 -7.63 6.19
CA ARG A 141 -13.83 -7.59 6.51
C ARG A 141 -14.69 -8.54 5.66
N ASN A 142 -14.21 -8.86 4.46
CA ASN A 142 -14.87 -9.75 3.50
C ASN A 142 -14.27 -11.17 3.51
N CYS A 143 -13.30 -11.44 4.37
CA CYS A 143 -12.70 -12.76 4.50
C CYS A 143 -13.65 -13.68 5.30
N PRO A 144 -14.07 -14.83 4.74
CA PRO A 144 -15.01 -15.73 5.39
C PRO A 144 -14.35 -16.72 6.37
N VAL A 145 -13.06 -16.54 6.65
CA VAL A 145 -12.32 -17.23 7.74
C VAL A 145 -11.74 -16.21 8.72
N THR A 146 -11.50 -16.65 9.95
CA THR A 146 -10.78 -15.86 10.95
C THR A 146 -9.29 -15.85 10.61
N VAL A 147 -8.71 -14.66 10.40
CA VAL A 147 -7.29 -14.48 10.06
C VAL A 147 -6.54 -13.91 11.25
N VAL A 148 -5.58 -14.66 11.77
CA VAL A 148 -4.63 -14.24 12.80
C VAL A 148 -3.34 -13.81 12.13
N LEU A 149 -3.06 -12.52 12.14
CA LEU A 149 -1.79 -11.96 11.67
C LEU A 149 -0.79 -12.02 12.82
N GLU A 150 0.26 -12.82 12.66
CA GLU A 150 1.32 -13.03 13.67
C GLU A 150 2.66 -12.46 13.20
N ALA A 151 3.16 -11.44 13.90
CA ALA A 151 4.52 -10.96 13.70
C ALA A 151 5.54 -12.00 14.19
N LEU A 152 6.75 -12.04 13.62
CA LEU A 152 7.81 -12.97 14.00
C LEU A 152 8.21 -12.88 15.50
N ASP A 153 7.95 -11.75 16.14
CA ASP A 153 8.18 -11.51 17.57
C ASP A 153 7.02 -11.93 18.48
N GLY A 154 5.98 -12.58 17.92
CA GLY A 154 4.85 -13.14 18.64
C GLY A 154 3.68 -12.18 18.86
N ARG A 155 3.75 -10.92 18.40
CA ARG A 155 2.60 -10.02 18.42
C ARG A 155 1.51 -10.54 17.46
N ARG A 156 0.24 -10.43 17.87
CA ARG A 156 -0.90 -10.92 17.10
C ARG A 156 -2.00 -9.86 16.95
N VAL A 157 -2.66 -9.85 15.80
CA VAL A 157 -3.95 -9.17 15.60
C VAL A 157 -4.88 -10.07 14.79
N THR A 158 -6.13 -10.20 15.25
CA THR A 158 -7.14 -11.03 14.61
C THR A 158 -8.13 -10.18 13.82
N ALA A 159 -8.45 -10.61 12.61
CA ALA A 159 -9.42 -10.01 11.70
C ALA A 159 -10.20 -11.10 10.93
N GLY A 160 -11.09 -10.72 10.02
CA GLY A 160 -11.97 -11.66 9.33
C GLY A 160 -13.16 -12.09 10.18
N ALA A 161 -13.87 -13.11 9.70
CA ALA A 161 -15.03 -13.70 10.34
C ALA A 161 -15.09 -15.20 9.99
N GLY A 162 -15.72 -16.03 10.82
CA GLY A 162 -15.88 -17.46 10.55
C GLY A 162 -15.25 -18.34 11.63
N ASP A 163 -15.62 -19.61 11.62
CA ASP A 163 -15.24 -20.58 12.66
C ASP A 163 -13.84 -21.16 12.43
N ASP A 164 -13.41 -21.25 11.17
CA ASP A 164 -12.06 -21.70 10.80
C ASP A 164 -11.03 -20.58 11.00
N GLU A 165 -9.92 -20.92 11.66
CA GLU A 165 -8.82 -20.01 11.95
C GLU A 165 -7.61 -20.30 11.07
N VAL A 166 -7.04 -19.24 10.47
CA VAL A 166 -5.79 -19.27 9.72
C VAL A 166 -4.80 -18.29 10.34
N VAL A 167 -3.59 -18.76 10.60
CA VAL A 167 -2.48 -17.91 11.04
C VAL A 167 -1.62 -17.56 9.83
N LEU A 168 -1.49 -16.26 9.56
CA LEU A 168 -0.52 -15.70 8.62
C LEU A 168 0.63 -15.09 9.41
N ARG A 169 1.81 -15.69 9.31
CA ARG A 169 2.99 -15.34 10.09
C ARG A 169 4.07 -14.70 9.23
N GLY A 170 4.64 -13.57 9.65
CA GLY A 170 5.66 -12.87 8.88
C GLY A 170 6.18 -11.61 9.56
N GLU A 171 7.07 -10.88 8.89
CA GLU A 171 7.46 -9.54 9.32
C GLU A 171 6.26 -8.58 9.23
N PRO A 172 6.13 -7.58 10.13
CA PRO A 172 5.03 -6.61 10.08
C PRO A 172 4.84 -5.93 8.71
N ALA A 173 5.94 -5.64 8.01
CA ALA A 173 5.93 -5.16 6.63
C ALA A 173 5.21 -6.10 5.65
N GLU A 174 5.52 -7.40 5.70
CA GLU A 174 4.97 -8.40 4.79
C GLU A 174 3.47 -8.63 5.05
N LEU A 175 3.10 -8.70 6.33
CA LEU A 175 1.69 -8.81 6.75
C LEU A 175 0.88 -7.57 6.36
N LEU A 176 1.48 -6.38 6.44
CA LEU A 176 0.86 -5.14 6.00
C LEU A 176 0.62 -5.13 4.49
N LEU A 177 1.62 -5.49 3.69
CA LEU A 177 1.48 -5.58 2.23
C LEU A 177 0.37 -6.56 1.85
N HIS A 178 0.32 -7.73 2.49
CA HIS A 178 -0.75 -8.71 2.27
C HIS A 178 -2.13 -8.14 2.63
N ALA A 179 -2.25 -7.46 3.78
CA ALA A 179 -3.49 -6.81 4.19
C ALA A 179 -3.95 -5.68 3.24
N PHE A 180 -3.05 -5.13 2.43
CA PHE A 180 -3.38 -4.17 1.37
C PHE A 180 -3.46 -4.83 -0.01
N GLY A 181 -3.58 -6.15 -0.07
CA GLY A 181 -3.87 -6.90 -1.29
C GLY A 181 -2.65 -7.20 -2.17
N ARG A 182 -1.43 -7.15 -1.64
CA ARG A 182 -0.21 -7.55 -2.37
C ARG A 182 0.12 -9.00 -2.05
N ASP A 183 0.36 -9.79 -3.08
CA ASP A 183 0.68 -11.22 -2.94
C ASP A 183 2.19 -11.49 -3.03
N GLN A 184 2.97 -10.54 -3.51
CA GLN A 184 4.45 -10.55 -3.50
C GLN A 184 4.97 -10.28 -2.09
N VAL A 185 4.72 -11.23 -1.18
CA VAL A 185 5.08 -11.15 0.25
C VAL A 185 5.73 -12.45 0.74
N ARG A 186 6.55 -12.36 1.79
CA ARG A 186 7.11 -13.52 2.50
C ARG A 186 6.35 -13.74 3.80
N ILE A 187 5.32 -14.59 3.72
CA ILE A 187 4.52 -15.01 4.87
C ILE A 187 4.37 -16.54 4.90
N GLU A 188 4.28 -17.11 6.09
CA GLU A 188 3.96 -18.50 6.34
C GLU A 188 2.48 -18.60 6.72
N ALA A 189 1.71 -19.44 6.02
CA ALA A 189 0.31 -19.67 6.33
C ALA A 189 0.13 -21.04 7.00
N SER A 190 -0.70 -21.10 8.04
CA SER A 190 -1.04 -22.34 8.73
C SER A 190 -2.50 -22.35 9.17
N GLY A 191 -3.13 -23.52 9.08
CA GLY A 191 -4.57 -23.72 9.28
C GLY A 191 -5.06 -24.92 8.48
N GLU A 192 -6.38 -25.09 8.40
CA GLU A 192 -6.98 -26.06 7.48
C GLU A 192 -6.68 -25.62 6.01
N PRO A 193 -6.28 -26.53 5.11
CA PRO A 193 -5.83 -26.16 3.75
C PRO A 193 -6.80 -25.31 2.93
N ILE A 194 -8.11 -25.60 2.96
CA ILE A 194 -9.14 -24.82 2.25
C ILE A 194 -9.28 -23.45 2.91
N ALA A 195 -9.28 -23.40 4.24
CA ALA A 195 -9.31 -22.13 4.97
C ALA A 195 -8.08 -21.26 4.63
N VAL A 196 -6.90 -21.86 4.52
CA VAL A 196 -5.65 -21.17 4.12
C VAL A 196 -5.77 -20.59 2.72
N GLU A 197 -6.24 -21.36 1.75
CA GLU A 197 -6.46 -20.88 0.37
C GLU A 197 -7.41 -19.67 0.38
N VAL A 198 -8.54 -19.79 1.09
CA VAL A 198 -9.51 -18.72 1.25
C VAL A 198 -8.90 -17.47 1.89
N ALA A 199 -8.08 -17.60 2.93
CA ALA A 199 -7.42 -16.46 3.58
C ALA A 199 -6.45 -15.74 2.63
N LEU A 200 -5.73 -16.49 1.78
CA LEU A 200 -4.77 -15.95 0.81
C LEU A 200 -5.44 -15.31 -0.40
N THR A 201 -6.62 -15.76 -0.81
CA THR A 201 -7.31 -15.23 -2.00
C THR A 201 -8.53 -14.34 -1.72
N CYS A 202 -8.89 -14.13 -0.45
CA CYS A 202 -10.01 -13.25 -0.10
C CYS A 202 -9.80 -11.81 -0.62
N ASP A 203 -10.90 -11.13 -0.93
CA ASP A 203 -10.85 -9.72 -1.33
C ASP A 203 -10.37 -8.84 -0.16
N ARG A 204 -9.18 -8.26 -0.34
CA ARG A 204 -8.52 -7.34 0.59
C ARG A 204 -8.51 -5.89 0.09
N SER A 205 -9.35 -5.57 -0.90
CA SER A 205 -9.51 -4.20 -1.37
C SER A 205 -10.14 -3.33 -0.27
N VAL A 206 -9.42 -2.26 0.10
CA VAL A 206 -9.79 -1.35 1.19
C VAL A 206 -10.52 -0.14 0.64
#